data_AF-A0A353Q1I3-F1
#
_entry.id   AF-A0A353Q1I3-F1
#
_cell.length_a   1.000
_cell.length_b   1.000
_cell.length_c   1.000
_cell.angle_alpha   90.00
_cell.angle_beta   90.00
_cell.angle_gamma   90.00
#
_symmetry.space_group_name_H-M   'P 1'
#
loop_
_entity.id
_entity.type
_entity.pdbx_description
1 polymer ?
#
loop_
_entity_poly.entity_id
_entity_poly.type
_entity_poly.pdbx_seq_one_letter_code
_entity_poly.pdbx_strand_id
1 'polypeptide(L)'
;MLKAYKPSWLNNVEFMPHMTIGNFYNKEELDSVYRDVGGIKDRFSTIVDMISVEIVDENEDSIIEMEVKLEDTQKDLPVMT
;
A
#
# COMPACT_ATOMS: atom_id res chain seq x y z
N MET A 1 -7.69 -10.36 -15.24
CA MET A 1 -9.02 -10.75 -14.74
C MET A 1 -9.57 -9.84 -13.61
N LEU A 2 -8.81 -8.91 -13.01
CA LEU A 2 -9.33 -8.04 -11.92
C LEU A 2 -9.96 -6.70 -12.37
N LYS A 3 -9.76 -6.29 -13.63
CA LYS A 3 -10.23 -5.00 -14.16
C LYS A 3 -11.75 -4.81 -14.05
N ALA A 4 -12.53 -5.90 -14.10
CA ALA A 4 -13.98 -5.88 -13.97
C ALA A 4 -14.47 -5.53 -12.55
N TYR A 5 -13.61 -5.73 -11.53
CA TYR A 5 -13.92 -5.46 -10.13
C TYR A 5 -13.36 -4.10 -9.67
N LYS A 6 -12.71 -3.34 -10.57
CA LYS A 6 -12.19 -2.01 -10.24
C LYS A 6 -13.39 -1.08 -9.99
N PRO A 7 -13.56 -0.55 -8.77
CA PRO A 7 -14.67 0.35 -8.51
C PRO A 7 -14.49 1.66 -9.29
N SER A 8 -15.60 2.22 -9.76
CA SER A 8 -15.59 3.41 -10.62
C SER A 8 -14.98 4.64 -9.97
N TRP A 9 -15.10 4.78 -8.65
CA TRP A 9 -14.50 5.88 -7.89
C TRP A 9 -12.96 5.87 -7.94
N LEU A 10 -12.33 4.72 -8.16
CA LEU A 10 -10.88 4.58 -8.31
C LEU A 10 -10.39 4.95 -9.74
N ASN A 11 -11.29 5.30 -10.66
CA ASN A 11 -10.89 5.76 -11.99
C ASN A 11 -10.52 7.25 -12.04
N ASN A 12 -10.96 8.03 -11.05
CA ASN A 12 -10.79 9.47 -11.02
C ASN A 12 -9.65 9.92 -10.10
N VAL A 13 -8.90 8.96 -9.54
CA VAL A 13 -7.77 9.21 -8.64
C VAL A 13 -6.56 8.51 -9.22
N GLU A 14 -5.48 9.26 -9.40
CA GLU A 14 -4.19 8.67 -9.73
C GLU A 14 -3.70 7.87 -8.53
N PHE A 15 -3.51 6.57 -8.72
CA PHE A 15 -2.97 5.71 -7.66
C PHE A 15 -1.47 5.98 -7.50
N MET A 16 -1.10 6.63 -6.40
CA MET A 16 0.29 6.86 -6.02
C MET A 16 0.66 5.90 -4.90
N PRO A 17 1.36 4.77 -5.17
CA PRO A 17 1.76 3.86 -4.12
C PRO A 17 2.75 4.56 -3.17
N HIS A 18 2.37 4.68 -1.90
CA HIS A 18 3.17 5.32 -0.86
C HIS A 18 2.96 4.60 0.48
N MET A 19 3.83 4.88 1.43
CA MET A 19 3.70 4.48 2.82
C MET A 19 3.63 5.74 3.67
N THR A 20 2.56 5.89 4.44
CA THR A 20 2.42 7.00 5.39
C THR A 20 3.33 6.74 6.58
N ILE A 21 4.22 7.70 6.89
CA ILE A 21 5.19 7.61 7.99
C ILE A 21 4.89 8.60 9.14
N GLY A 22 3.83 9.40 9.00
CA GLY A 22 3.38 10.36 10.00
C GLY A 22 2.18 11.17 9.53
N ASN A 23 1.44 11.73 10.49
CA ASN A 23 0.30 12.62 10.29
C ASN A 23 0.48 13.86 11.17
N PHE A 24 0.45 15.06 10.60
CA PHE A 24 0.79 16.30 11.28
C PHE A 24 -0.28 17.37 11.03
N TYR A 25 -0.63 18.10 12.09
CA TYR A 25 -1.73 19.09 12.06
C TYR A 25 -1.24 20.55 12.01
N ASN A 26 0.07 20.77 12.11
CA ASN A 26 0.66 22.09 11.92
C ASN A 26 1.92 22.01 11.06
N LYS A 27 2.22 23.15 10.43
CA LYS A 27 3.31 23.24 9.45
C LYS A 27 4.68 23.18 10.12
N GLU A 28 4.80 23.74 11.30
CA GLU A 28 6.06 23.82 12.04
C GLU A 28 6.59 22.42 12.39
N GLU A 29 5.72 21.51 12.86
CA GLU A 29 6.05 20.11 13.13
C GLU A 29 6.40 19.36 11.85
N LEU A 30 5.59 19.52 10.80
CA LEU A 30 5.83 18.90 9.51
C LEU A 30 7.19 19.30 8.93
N ASP A 31 7.50 20.60 8.95
CA ASP A 31 8.77 21.14 8.45
C ASP A 31 9.96 20.63 9.29
N SER A 32 9.77 20.42 10.60
CA SER A 32 10.80 19.81 11.45
C SER A 32 11.08 18.38 11.06
N VAL A 33 10.03 17.55 10.91
CA VAL A 33 10.19 16.16 10.55
C VAL A 33 10.80 16.01 9.16
N TYR A 34 10.43 16.86 8.18
CA TYR A 34 11.08 16.83 6.87
C TYR A 34 12.59 17.06 6.92
N ARG A 35 13.07 17.94 7.80
CA ARG A 35 14.51 18.15 8.00
C ARG A 35 15.17 16.93 8.62
N ASP A 36 14.50 16.29 9.58
CA ASP A 36 15.01 15.13 10.30
C ASP A 36 15.05 13.88 9.39
N VAL A 37 13.98 13.62 8.62
CA VAL A 37 13.90 12.46 7.72
C VAL A 37 14.58 12.68 6.37
N GLY A 38 14.80 13.93 5.95
CA GLY A 38 15.44 14.26 4.67
C GLY A 38 16.87 13.73 4.53
N GLY A 39 17.51 13.37 5.65
CA GLY A 39 18.83 12.71 5.67
C GLY A 39 18.79 11.19 5.44
N ILE A 40 17.62 10.55 5.51
CA ILE A 40 17.46 9.11 5.33
C ILE A 40 17.68 8.76 3.86
N LYS A 41 18.71 7.94 3.58
CA LYS A 41 19.05 7.47 2.23
C LYS A 41 18.83 5.97 2.06
N ASP A 42 18.25 5.33 3.07
CA ASP A 42 17.97 3.91 3.07
C ASP A 42 17.00 3.56 1.94
N ARG A 43 17.28 2.43 1.30
CA ARG A 43 16.42 1.87 0.27
C ARG A 43 15.85 0.57 0.80
N PHE A 44 14.53 0.50 0.84
CA PHE A 44 13.81 -0.70 1.21
C PHE A 44 13.26 -1.37 -0.05
N SER A 45 13.33 -2.69 -0.09
CA SER A 45 12.71 -3.51 -1.12
C SER A 45 12.19 -4.78 -0.48
N THR A 46 10.99 -5.19 -0.89
CA THR A 46 10.37 -6.43 -0.43
C THR A 46 9.58 -7.07 -1.55
N ILE A 47 9.23 -8.33 -1.38
CA ILE A 47 8.23 -9.02 -2.21
C ILE A 47 6.91 -8.93 -1.45
N VAL A 48 5.86 -8.44 -2.11
CA VAL A 48 4.51 -8.47 -1.56
C VAL A 48 3.93 -9.84 -1.85
N ASP A 49 3.77 -10.66 -0.81
CA ASP A 49 3.27 -12.04 -0.89
C ASP A 49 1.90 -12.22 -0.21
N MET A 50 1.31 -11.13 0.28
CA MET A 50 0.05 -11.14 1.00
C MET A 50 -0.70 -9.82 0.85
N ILE A 51 -2.03 -9.88 0.84
CA ILE A 51 -2.94 -8.73 0.91
C ILE A 51 -3.91 -8.98 2.06
N SER A 52 -4.15 -7.97 2.89
CA SER A 52 -5.18 -7.96 3.93
C SER A 52 -6.43 -7.18 3.48
N VAL A 53 -7.59 -7.61 3.99
CA VAL A 53 -8.79 -6.77 4.09
C VAL A 53 -8.93 -6.37 5.54
N GLU A 54 -9.07 -5.08 5.78
CA GLU A 54 -9.04 -4.48 7.11
C GLU A 54 -10.29 -3.65 7.35
N ILE A 55 -10.81 -3.75 8.57
CA ILE A 55 -11.86 -2.86 9.10
C ILE A 55 -11.14 -1.79 9.91
N VAL A 56 -11.30 -0.54 9.48
CA VAL A 56 -10.75 0.64 10.18
C VAL A 56 -11.89 1.34 10.91
N ASP A 57 -11.75 1.55 12.21
CA ASP A 57 -12.75 2.24 13.03
C ASP A 57 -12.56 3.76 13.07
N GLU A 58 -13.41 4.45 13.85
CA GLU A 58 -13.38 5.91 13.97
C GLU A 58 -12.14 6.47 14.67
N ASN A 59 -11.41 5.64 15.42
CA ASN A 59 -10.16 5.99 16.08
C ASN A 59 -8.93 5.68 15.21
N GLU A 60 -9.15 5.27 13.95
CA GLU A 60 -8.11 4.79 13.02
C GLU A 60 -7.47 3.47 13.46
N ASP A 61 -8.09 2.74 14.39
CA ASP A 61 -7.66 1.40 14.76
C ASP A 61 -8.06 0.41 13.66
N SER A 62 -7.12 -0.43 13.25
CA SER A 62 -7.33 -1.44 12.21
C SER A 62 -7.44 -2.86 12.78
N ILE A 63 -8.45 -3.60 12.33
CA ILE A 63 -8.62 -5.03 12.59
C ILE A 63 -8.56 -5.78 11.26
N ILE A 64 -7.66 -6.75 11.17
CA ILE A 64 -7.55 -7.65 10.01
C ILE A 64 -8.79 -8.56 9.97
N GLU A 65 -9.61 -8.40 8.93
CA GLU A 65 -10.79 -9.24 8.68
C GLU A 65 -10.41 -10.50 7.91
N MET A 66 -9.50 -10.37 6.93
CA MET A 66 -9.07 -11.46 6.07
C MET A 66 -7.66 -11.23 5.55
N GLU A 67 -6.90 -12.31 5.35
CA GLU A 67 -5.63 -12.29 4.64
C GLU A 67 -5.69 -13.22 3.44
N VAL A 68 -5.09 -12.79 2.33
CA VAL A 68 -4.97 -13.56 1.10
C VAL A 68 -3.50 -13.63 0.73
N LYS A 69 -2.94 -14.84 0.76
CA LYS A 69 -1.61 -15.09 0.20
C LYS A 69 -1.64 -14.95 -1.31
N LEU A 70 -0.67 -14.22 -1.85
CA LEU A 70 -0.45 -14.10 -3.27
C LEU A 70 0.41 -15.28 -3.73
N GLU A 71 -0.23 -16.28 -4.32
CA GLU A 71 0.48 -17.40 -4.94
C GLU A 71 1.10 -16.96 -6.27
N ASP A 72 2.34 -17.39 -6.53
CA ASP A 72 3.00 -17.23 -7.82
C ASP A 72 2.21 -18.01 -8.89
N THR A 73 1.44 -17.31 -9.72
CA THR A 73 0.63 -17.91 -10.78
C THR A 73 1.43 -18.32 -12.02
N GLN A 74 2.77 -18.40 -11.94
CA GLN A 74 3.62 -18.85 -13.06
C GLN A 74 3.75 -20.39 -13.20
N LYS A 75 2.79 -21.20 -12.76
CA LYS A 75 2.87 -22.66 -12.92
C LYS A 75 2.16 -23.26 -14.14
N ASP A 76 1.34 -22.50 -14.88
CA ASP A 76 0.49 -23.09 -15.93
C ASP A 76 0.56 -22.43 -17.32
N LEU A 77 1.64 -21.70 -17.65
CA LEU A 77 1.85 -21.32 -19.06
C LEU A 77 2.53 -22.48 -19.79
N PRO A 78 1.86 -23.15 -20.75
CA PRO A 78 2.50 -24.19 -21.54
C PRO A 78 3.67 -23.57 -22.31
N VAL A 79 4.84 -24.22 -22.21
CA VAL A 79 5.98 -23.93 -23.08
C VAL A 79 5.53 -24.24 -24.50
N MET A 80 5.25 -23.21 -25.29
CA MET A 80 5.03 -23.37 -26.72
C MET A 80 6.37 -23.78 -27.33
N THR A 81 6.44 -25.04 -27.75
CA THR A 81 7.56 -25.63 -28.48
C THR A 81 7.41 -25.34 -29.96
#